data_AF-A0A4R4Q6Y8-F1
#
_entry.id   AF-A0A4R4Q6Y8-F1
#
_cell.length_a   1.000
_cell.length_b   1.000
_cell.length_c   1.000
_cell.angle_alpha   90.00
_cell.angle_beta   90.00
_cell.angle_gamma   90.00
#
_symmetry.space_group_name_H-M   'P 1'
#
loop_
_entity.id
_entity.type
_entity.pdbx_description
1 polymer ?
#
loop_
_entity_poly.entity_id
_entity_poly.type
_entity_poly.pdbx_seq_one_letter_code
_entity_poly.pdbx_strand_id
1 'polypeptide(L)'
;MPGNDWKGVVNQILYGLIFTRVLDEAAAGRMADAMVERRNLVAGPRVYAAAIAQARRHRGPLTDELPTPHGEDEFRVFLELLATQLDARRPWRRTIS
;
A
#
# COMPACT_ATOMS: atom_id res chain seq x y z
N MET A 1 -7.76 -14.70 -15.27
CA MET A 1 -8.88 -14.12 -14.51
C MET A 1 -8.35 -12.99 -13.63
N PRO A 2 -8.94 -11.79 -13.62
CA PRO A 2 -8.43 -10.64 -12.86
C PRO A 2 -8.88 -10.72 -11.39
N GLY A 3 -8.53 -11.82 -10.72
CA GLY A 3 -9.09 -12.19 -9.41
C GLY A 3 -8.09 -12.45 -8.29
N ASN A 4 -6.77 -12.35 -8.53
CA ASN A 4 -5.80 -12.77 -7.50
C ASN A 4 -4.50 -11.95 -7.41
N ASP A 5 -4.39 -10.81 -8.09
CA ASP A 5 -3.15 -10.01 -8.10
C ASP A 5 -3.04 -9.00 -6.95
N TRP A 6 -3.86 -9.16 -5.90
CA TRP A 6 -3.78 -8.27 -4.72
C TRP A 6 -2.40 -8.33 -4.08
N LYS A 7 -1.75 -9.50 -4.10
CA LYS A 7 -0.42 -9.68 -3.51
C LYS A 7 0.65 -8.96 -4.33
N GLY A 8 0.57 -8.99 -5.67
CA GLY A 8 1.42 -8.17 -6.53
C GLY A 8 1.28 -6.66 -6.26
N VAL A 9 0.05 -6.19 -6.02
CA VAL A 9 -0.20 -4.79 -5.64
C VAL A 9 0.38 -4.46 -4.26
N VAL A 10 0.29 -5.36 -3.27
CA VAL A 10 0.93 -5.18 -1.95
C VAL A 10 2.45 -5.18 -2.07
N ASN A 11 3.01 -6.03 -2.93
CA ASN A 11 4.45 -6.06 -3.21
C ASN A 11 4.96 -4.75 -3.82
N GLN A 12 4.15 -4.05 -4.63
CA GLN A 12 4.52 -2.70 -5.10
C GLN A 12 4.61 -1.70 -3.95
N ILE A 13 3.74 -1.82 -2.94
CA ILE A 13 3.83 -0.99 -1.72
C ILE A 13 5.13 -1.31 -0.99
N LEU A 14 5.42 -2.59 -0.75
CA LEU A 14 6.63 -3.04 -0.07
C LEU A 14 7.90 -2.58 -0.82
N TYR A 15 7.90 -2.71 -2.14
CA TYR A 15 8.99 -2.24 -3.00
C TYR A 15 9.17 -0.71 -2.93
N GLY A 16 8.08 0.06 -2.86
CA GLY A 16 8.14 1.51 -2.66
C GLY A 16 8.76 1.93 -1.32
N LEU A 17 8.86 1.00 -0.36
CA LEU A 17 9.41 1.25 0.97
C LEU A 17 10.89 0.87 1.11
N ILE A 18 11.57 0.35 0.07
CA ILE A 18 12.94 -0.18 0.19
C ILE A 18 13.97 0.81 0.76
N PHE A 19 13.76 2.12 0.55
CA PHE A 19 14.61 3.19 1.10
C PHE A 19 13.97 3.94 2.27
N THR A 20 12.74 3.59 2.64
CA THR A 20 12.09 4.12 3.84
C THR A 20 12.65 3.40 5.04
N ARG A 21 13.19 4.12 6.02
CA ARG A 21 13.80 3.51 7.22
C ARG A 21 12.82 3.24 8.36
N VAL A 22 11.75 4.02 8.43
CA VAL A 22 10.77 3.98 9.52
C VAL A 22 9.38 3.96 8.89
N LEU A 23 8.59 2.94 9.22
CA LEU A 23 7.23 2.75 8.70
C LEU A 23 6.17 3.42 9.59
N ASP A 24 6.27 4.74 9.73
CA ASP A 24 5.38 5.55 10.56
C ASP A 24 4.18 6.16 9.81
N GLU A 25 3.34 6.91 10.53
CA GLU A 25 2.18 7.60 9.97
C GLU A 25 2.57 8.62 8.89
N ALA A 26 3.73 9.28 9.02
CA ALA A 26 4.21 10.23 8.03
C ALA A 26 4.60 9.53 6.72
N ALA A 27 5.24 8.36 6.79
CA ALA A 27 5.51 7.51 5.64
C ALA A 27 4.22 7.02 4.98
N ALA A 28 3.24 6.59 5.78
CA ALA A 28 1.94 6.15 5.28
C ALA A 28 1.19 7.30 4.57
N GLY A 29 1.24 8.51 5.13
CA GLY A 29 0.67 9.71 4.53
C GLY A 29 1.28 10.04 3.17
N ARG A 30 2.62 10.08 3.07
CA ARG A 30 3.34 10.31 1.81
C ARG A 30 3.00 9.26 0.75
N MET A 31 2.88 8.00 1.15
CA MET A 31 2.51 6.91 0.25
C MET A 31 1.07 7.05 -0.24
N ALA A 32 0.13 7.41 0.64
CA ALA A 32 -1.26 7.66 0.28
C ALA A 32 -1.37 8.83 -0.72
N ASP A 33 -0.62 9.91 -0.53
CA ASP A 33 -0.55 11.02 -1.49
C ASP A 33 -0.04 10.53 -2.85
N ALA A 34 1.03 9.75 -2.89
CA ALA A 34 1.58 9.20 -4.14
C ALA A 34 0.58 8.29 -4.89
N MET A 35 -0.25 7.53 -4.16
CA MET A 35 -1.32 6.71 -4.74
C MET A 35 -2.47 7.55 -5.31
N VAL A 36 -2.90 8.58 -4.57
CA VAL A 36 -3.98 9.48 -4.99
C VAL A 36 -3.57 10.30 -6.21
N GLU A 37 -2.36 10.83 -6.19
CA GLU A 37 -1.79 11.63 -7.27
C GLU A 37 -1.25 10.80 -8.44
N ARG A 38 -1.22 9.47 -8.30
CA ARG A 38 -0.77 8.51 -9.33
C ARG A 38 0.63 8.81 -9.86
N ARG A 39 1.56 9.24 -9.00
CA ARG A 39 2.95 9.53 -9.40
C ARG A 39 3.69 8.24 -9.78
N ASN A 40 4.06 7.47 -8.76
CA ASN A 40 4.81 6.21 -8.92
C ASN A 40 3.93 4.97 -8.66
N LEU A 41 2.70 5.19 -8.18
CA LEU A 41 1.71 4.16 -7.86
C LEU A 41 0.47 4.36 -8.74
N VAL A 42 0.65 4.07 -10.03
CA VAL A 42 -0.26 4.49 -11.11
C VAL A 42 -1.58 3.71 -11.17
N ALA A 43 -1.67 2.55 -10.51
CA ALA A 43 -2.92 1.78 -10.41
C ALA A 43 -4.05 2.58 -9.71
N GLY A 44 -3.66 3.60 -8.94
CA GLY A 44 -4.56 4.53 -8.28
C GLY A 44 -5.16 4.00 -6.98
N PRO A 45 -5.75 4.90 -6.18
CA PRO A 45 -6.01 4.63 -4.77
C PRO A 45 -7.08 3.56 -4.53
N ARG A 46 -8.02 3.36 -5.48
CA ARG A 46 -9.02 2.27 -5.40
C ARG A 46 -8.38 0.88 -5.46
N VAL A 47 -7.39 0.69 -6.31
CA VAL A 47 -6.72 -0.61 -6.49
C VAL A 47 -5.90 -0.94 -5.24
N TYR A 48 -5.12 0.01 -4.75
CA TYR A 48 -4.34 -0.18 -3.53
C TYR A 48 -5.23 -0.39 -2.30
N ALA A 49 -6.30 0.40 -2.12
CA ALA A 49 -7.21 0.20 -0.99
C ALA A 49 -7.88 -1.19 -1.01
N ALA A 50 -8.26 -1.69 -2.18
CA ALA A 50 -8.81 -3.04 -2.33
C ALA A 50 -7.78 -4.13 -2.00
N ALA A 51 -6.52 -3.96 -2.45
CA ALA A 51 -5.44 -4.89 -2.15
C ALA A 51 -5.07 -4.91 -0.66
N ILE A 52 -4.98 -3.74 -0.03
CA ILE A 52 -4.76 -3.60 1.42
C ILE A 52 -5.88 -4.29 2.20
N ALA A 53 -7.14 -4.13 1.80
CA ALA A 53 -8.26 -4.82 2.44
C ALA A 53 -8.17 -6.35 2.35
N GLN A 54 -7.58 -6.91 1.28
CA GLN A 54 -7.31 -8.34 1.18
C GLN A 54 -6.12 -8.75 2.07
N ALA A 55 -5.03 -7.98 2.06
CA ALA A 55 -3.84 -8.23 2.88
C ALA A 55 -4.16 -8.31 4.38
N ARG A 56 -5.02 -7.41 4.88
CA ARG A 56 -5.46 -7.39 6.29
C ARG A 56 -6.18 -8.67 6.74
N ARG A 57 -6.81 -9.39 5.80
CA ARG A 57 -7.51 -10.65 6.07
C ARG A 57 -6.61 -11.87 5.85
N HIS A 58 -5.47 -11.68 5.20
CA HIS A 58 -4.54 -12.74 4.87
C HIS A 58 -3.66 -13.11 6.07
N ARG A 59 -3.63 -14.41 6.41
CA ARG A 59 -2.86 -14.94 7.55
C ARG A 59 -1.45 -15.43 7.19
N GLY A 60 -1.16 -15.63 5.90
CA GLY A 60 0.17 -16.00 5.43
C GLY A 60 1.08 -14.78 5.30
N PRO A 61 2.39 -14.99 5.04
CA PRO A 61 3.35 -13.90 4.95
C PRO A 61 3.02 -12.93 3.80
N LEU A 62 3.33 -11.65 4.04
CA LEU A 62 3.20 -10.56 3.07
C LEU A 62 4.57 -10.09 2.56
N THR A 63 5.66 -10.42 3.27
CA THR A 63 7.02 -10.01 2.92
C THR A 63 7.89 -11.16 2.38
N ASP A 64 7.30 -12.25 1.88
CA ASP A 64 7.99 -13.46 1.45
C ASP A 64 8.40 -13.47 -0.04
N GLU A 65 7.85 -12.57 -0.85
CA GLU A 65 8.07 -12.58 -2.31
C GLU A 65 9.17 -11.61 -2.78
N LEU A 66 9.55 -10.63 -1.94
CA LEU A 66 10.56 -9.63 -2.26
C LEU A 66 11.56 -9.47 -1.12
N PRO A 67 12.87 -9.32 -1.42
CA PRO A 67 13.83 -8.86 -0.43
C PRO A 67 13.42 -7.49 0.09
N THR A 68 13.28 -7.36 1.41
CA THR A 68 12.91 -6.13 2.08
C THR A 68 13.69 -5.98 3.39
N PRO A 69 14.05 -4.75 3.80
CA PRO A 69 14.61 -4.51 5.12
C PRO A 69 13.54 -4.53 6.23
N HIS A 70 12.26 -4.55 5.87
CA HIS A 70 11.12 -4.42 6.78
C HIS A 70 10.65 -5.78 7.30
N GLY A 71 10.33 -5.84 8.59
CA GLY A 71 9.73 -7.02 9.20
C GLY A 71 8.25 -7.21 8.82
N GLU A 72 7.76 -8.44 8.93
CA GLU A 72 6.36 -8.79 8.63
C GLU A 72 5.35 -8.00 9.49
N ASP A 73 5.57 -7.95 10.81
CA ASP A 73 4.67 -7.25 11.73
C ASP A 73 4.68 -5.73 11.50
N GLU A 74 5.87 -5.15 11.28
CA GLU A 74 6.02 -3.73 10.98
C GLU A 74 5.28 -3.36 9.69
N PHE A 75 5.42 -4.19 8.65
CA PHE A 75 4.72 -3.97 7.38
C PHE A 75 3.21 -4.09 7.53
N ARG A 76 2.71 -5.02 8.35
CA ARG A 76 1.25 -5.12 8.63
C ARG A 76 0.71 -3.90 9.34
N VAL A 77 1.42 -3.40 10.35
CA VAL A 77 1.06 -2.15 11.03
C VAL A 77 1.05 -0.98 10.04
N PHE A 78 2.05 -0.91 9.16
CA PHE A 78 2.09 0.10 8.11
C PHE A 78 0.88 0.02 7.17
N LEU A 79 0.43 -1.17 6.78
CA LEU A 79 -0.75 -1.33 5.92
C LEU A 79 -2.05 -0.84 6.61
N GLU A 80 -2.15 -0.95 7.94
CA GLU A 80 -3.27 -0.37 8.71
C GLU A 80 -3.23 1.16 8.72
N LEU A 81 -2.05 1.75 8.93
CA LEU A 81 -1.84 3.19 8.86
C LEU A 81 -2.15 3.71 7.45
N LEU A 82 -1.69 3.02 6.42
CA LEU A 82 -1.92 3.37 5.02
C LEU A 82 -3.40 3.27 4.65
N ALA A 83 -4.12 2.25 5.14
CA ALA A 83 -5.58 2.16 4.96
C ALA A 83 -6.28 3.39 5.55
N THR A 84 -5.91 3.78 6.77
CA THR A 84 -6.45 4.97 7.45
C THR A 84 -6.19 6.24 6.65
N GLN A 85 -4.95 6.43 6.18
CA GLN A 85 -4.53 7.59 5.41
C GLN A 85 -5.22 7.66 4.03
N LEU A 86 -5.45 6.52 3.38
CA LEU A 86 -6.22 6.45 2.14
C LEU A 86 -7.69 6.79 2.37
N ASP A 87 -8.31 6.25 3.42
CA ASP A 87 -9.71 6.52 3.73
C ASP A 87 -9.96 7.99 4.08
N ALA A 88 -9.03 8.64 4.79
CA ALA A 88 -9.07 10.08 5.07
C ALA A 88 -9.01 10.97 3.81
N ARG A 89 -8.49 10.46 2.69
CA ARG A 89 -8.40 11.17 1.40
C ARG A 89 -9.60 10.94 0.49
N ARG A 90 -10.64 10.26 0.97
CA ARG A 90 -11.88 10.08 0.19
C ARG A 90 -12.67 11.41 0.10
N PRO A 91 -13.39 11.65 -1.00
CA PRO A 91 -13.40 10.85 -2.23
C PRO A 91 -12.11 11.08 -3.02
N TRP A 92 -11.48 10.00 -3.48
CA TRP A 92 -10.35 10.08 -4.40
C TRP A 92 -10.87 10.57 -5.76
N ARG A 93 -10.90 11.88 -5.95
CA ARG A 93 -11.35 12.49 -7.21
C ARG A 93 -10.43 11.98 -8.32
N ARG A 94 -11.01 11.69 -9.49
CA ARG A 94 -10.20 11.50 -10.70
C ARG A 94 -9.54 12.84 -10.98
N THR A 95 -8.23 12.96 -10.78
CA THR A 95 -7.48 14.01 -11.46
C THR A 95 -7.67 13.73 -12.95
N ILE A 96 -8.44 14.60 -13.60
CA ILE A 96 -8.50 14.68 -15.06
C ILE A 96 -7.11 15.18 -15.44
N SER A 97 -6.28 14.28 -15.98
CA SER A 97 -5.14 14.69 -16.79
C SER A 97 -5.63 15.08 -18.17
#